data_AF-A0A8K1K062-F1
#
_entry.id   AF-A0A8K1K062-F1
#
_cell.length_a   1.000
_cell.length_b   1.000
_cell.length_c   1.000
_cell.angle_alpha   90.00
_cell.angle_beta   90.00
_cell.angle_gamma   90.00
#
_symmetry.space_group_name_H-M   'P 1'
#
loop_
_entity.id
_entity.type
_entity.pdbx_description
1 polymer ?
#
loop_
_entity_poly.entity_id
_entity_poly.type
_entity_poly.pdbx_seq_one_letter_code
_entity_poly.pdbx_strand_id
1 'polypeptide(L)'
;ADEVMCLDNEALYDICFRTLKLTTPTYGDLNHLVCAAMSGITTCLRFPGQLNSDLRKLAVNLIPFPRLHFFMIGFAPLTSRGSQQYRALTVPELTQQQFDAKNMMCAADPRHGRYLTAACMFRGR
;
A
#
# COMPACT_ATOMS: atom_id res chain seq x y z
N ALA A 1 7.78 11.67 -15.53
CA ALA A 1 6.65 10.85 -15.07
C ALA A 1 5.72 11.76 -14.30
N ASP A 2 4.41 11.61 -14.47
CA ASP A 2 3.43 12.46 -13.78
C ASP A 2 3.20 11.99 -12.34
N GLU A 3 3.31 10.69 -12.10
CA GLU A 3 3.17 10.05 -10.79
C GLU A 3 4.21 8.92 -10.69
N VAL A 4 4.88 8.77 -9.55
CA VAL A 4 5.85 7.70 -9.31
C VAL A 4 5.53 6.97 -8.01
N MET A 5 5.32 5.67 -8.15
CA MET A 5 5.05 4.74 -7.06
C MET A 5 6.37 4.11 -6.60
N CYS A 6 6.89 4.50 -5.43
CA CYS A 6 8.17 4.03 -4.94
C CYS A 6 8.02 2.68 -4.22
N LEU A 7 8.76 1.68 -4.69
CA LEU A 7 8.80 0.32 -4.12
C LEU A 7 10.25 -0.02 -3.79
N ASP A 8 10.48 -0.46 -2.56
CA ASP A 8 11.79 -0.81 -2.04
C ASP A 8 11.85 -2.29 -1.67
N ASN A 9 12.84 -2.99 -2.21
CA ASN A 9 13.04 -4.41 -1.95
C ASN A 9 13.41 -4.68 -0.48
N GLU A 10 14.10 -3.76 0.20
CA GLU A 10 14.43 -3.93 1.62
C GLU A 10 13.17 -3.92 2.48
N ALA A 11 12.29 -2.94 2.23
CA ALA A 11 11.01 -2.84 2.94
C ALA A 11 10.09 -4.04 2.65
N LEU A 12 10.02 -4.48 1.38
CA LEU A 12 9.24 -5.65 0.99
C LEU A 12 9.77 -6.94 1.64
N TYR A 13 11.10 -7.09 1.74
CA TYR A 13 11.72 -8.22 2.42
C TYR A 13 11.39 -8.21 3.92
N ASP A 14 11.50 -7.05 4.57
CA ASP A 14 11.14 -6.87 5.97
C ASP A 14 9.66 -7.19 6.25
N ILE A 15 8.74 -6.80 5.36
CA ILE A 15 7.32 -7.18 5.45
C ILE A 15 7.16 -8.71 5.38
N CYS A 16 7.77 -9.35 4.37
CA CYS A 16 7.69 -10.80 4.20
C CYS A 16 8.23 -11.55 5.42
N PHE A 17 9.37 -11.14 5.93
CA PHE A 17 10.04 -11.80 7.04
C PHE A 17 9.35 -11.53 8.37
N ARG A 18 9.13 -10.25 8.72
CA ARG A 18 8.64 -9.85 10.05
C ARG A 18 7.13 -9.95 10.20
N THR A 19 6.37 -9.60 9.15
CA THR A 19 4.91 -9.52 9.20
C THR A 19 4.25 -10.81 8.71
N LEU A 20 4.67 -11.32 7.54
CA LEU A 20 4.11 -12.55 6.97
C LEU A 20 4.70 -13.83 7.57
N LYS A 21 5.79 -13.72 8.33
CA LYS A 21 6.51 -14.82 8.99
C LYS A 21 7.09 -15.84 8.02
N LEU A 22 7.56 -15.37 6.85
CA LEU A 22 8.28 -16.19 5.88
C LEU A 22 9.76 -16.24 6.27
N THR A 23 10.29 -17.42 6.59
CA THR A 23 11.69 -17.59 7.02
C THR A 23 12.70 -17.33 5.91
N THR A 24 12.35 -17.66 4.67
CA THR A 24 13.17 -17.45 3.47
C THR A 24 12.35 -16.79 2.36
N PRO A 25 12.16 -15.46 2.39
CA PRO A 25 11.43 -14.73 1.36
C PRO A 25 12.10 -14.88 -0.01
N THR A 26 11.32 -15.23 -1.02
CA THR A 26 11.76 -15.31 -2.42
C THR A 26 11.30 -14.09 -3.21
N TYR A 27 11.88 -13.85 -4.39
CA TYR A 27 11.35 -12.82 -5.30
C TYR A 27 9.89 -13.07 -5.70
N GLY A 28 9.42 -14.32 -5.68
CA GLY A 28 8.01 -14.62 -5.89
C GLY A 28 7.10 -14.01 -4.82
N ASP A 29 7.55 -14.03 -3.56
CA ASP A 29 6.80 -13.45 -2.44
C ASP A 29 6.78 -11.92 -2.50
N LEU A 30 7.92 -11.31 -2.82
CA LEU A 30 8.03 -9.86 -3.02
C LEU A 30 7.14 -9.41 -4.20
N ASN A 31 7.20 -10.12 -5.32
CA ASN A 31 6.37 -9.82 -6.49
C ASN A 31 4.88 -9.97 -6.18
N HIS A 32 4.50 -10.93 -5.35
CA HIS A 32 3.11 -11.08 -4.92
C HIS A 32 2.61 -9.84 -4.17
N LEU A 33 3.43 -9.27 -3.27
CA LEU A 33 3.10 -8.02 -2.56
C LEU A 33 2.96 -6.84 -3.52
N VAL A 34 3.92 -6.68 -4.43
CA VAL A 34 3.90 -5.62 -5.43
C VAL A 34 2.66 -5.73 -6.31
N CYS A 35 2.35 -6.93 -6.81
CA CYS A 35 1.15 -7.19 -7.60
C CYS A 35 -0.13 -6.83 -6.84
N ALA A 36 -0.21 -7.17 -5.54
CA ALA A 36 -1.37 -6.83 -4.72
C ALA A 36 -1.57 -5.31 -4.61
N ALA A 37 -0.51 -4.56 -4.29
CA ALA A 37 -0.56 -3.10 -4.20
C ALA A 37 -0.91 -2.43 -5.55
N MET A 38 -0.25 -2.84 -6.64
CA MET A 38 -0.51 -2.31 -7.98
C MET A 38 -1.93 -2.63 -8.47
N SER A 39 -2.45 -3.82 -8.14
CA SER A 39 -3.85 -4.15 -8.40
C SER A 39 -4.79 -3.21 -7.65
N GLY A 40 -4.47 -2.86 -6.40
CA GLY A 40 -5.22 -1.92 -5.57
C GLY A 40 -5.30 -0.54 -6.21
N ILE A 41 -4.15 0.05 -6.53
CA ILE A 41 -4.03 1.39 -7.13
C ILE A 41 -4.84 1.50 -8.44
N THR A 42 -4.83 0.46 -9.27
CA THR A 42 -5.53 0.44 -10.57
C THR A 42 -6.98 -0.05 -10.48
N THR A 43 -7.53 -0.30 -9.29
CA THR A 43 -8.88 -0.86 -9.14
C THR A 43 -9.96 0.04 -9.72
N CYS A 44 -9.89 1.35 -9.48
CA CYS A 44 -10.89 2.33 -9.98
C CYS A 44 -10.90 2.48 -11.51
N LEU A 45 -9.86 2.01 -12.21
CA LEU A 45 -9.83 1.97 -13.68
C LEU A 45 -10.48 0.71 -14.25
N ARG A 46 -10.52 -0.37 -13.45
CA ARG A 46 -10.88 -1.71 -13.92
C ARG A 46 -12.29 -2.12 -13.49
N PHE A 47 -12.79 -1.55 -12.40
CA PHE A 47 -14.08 -1.91 -11.82
C PHE A 47 -14.89 -0.67 -11.43
N PRO A 48 -16.23 -0.72 -11.52
CA PRO A 48 -17.07 0.34 -11.00
C PRO A 48 -17.05 0.35 -9.47
N GLY A 49 -16.83 1.53 -8.89
CA GLY A 49 -16.96 1.79 -7.45
C GLY A 49 -17.95 2.92 -7.16
N GLN A 50 -18.37 3.03 -5.90
CA GLN A 50 -19.23 4.13 -5.43
C GLN A 50 -18.50 5.47 -5.43
N LEU A 51 -17.19 5.46 -5.17
CA LEU A 51 -16.31 6.62 -5.21
C LEU A 51 -15.13 6.31 -6.14
N ASN A 52 -15.23 6.68 -7.41
CA ASN A 52 -14.17 6.45 -8.39
C ASN A 52 -13.21 7.64 -8.43
N SER A 53 -11.91 7.32 -8.42
CA SER A 53 -10.84 8.26 -8.77
C SER A 53 -10.03 7.65 -9.90
N ASP A 54 -9.99 8.31 -11.05
CA ASP A 54 -9.04 7.96 -12.11
C ASP A 54 -7.62 8.44 -11.71
N LEU A 55 -6.60 8.00 -12.44
CA LEU A 55 -5.21 8.39 -12.17
C LEU A 55 -5.00 9.91 -12.26
N ARG A 56 -5.73 10.58 -13.16
CA ARG A 56 -5.63 12.04 -13.28
C ARG A 56 -6.13 12.75 -12.02
N LYS A 57 -7.23 12.28 -11.44
CA LYS A 57 -7.81 12.82 -10.21
C LYS A 57 -6.95 12.49 -9.00
N LEU A 58 -6.30 11.33 -8.96
CA LEU A 58 -5.26 11.04 -7.97
C LEU A 58 -4.12 12.05 -8.09
N ALA A 59 -3.61 12.30 -9.29
CA ALA A 59 -2.50 13.24 -9.51
C ALA A 59 -2.85 14.64 -9.02
N VAL A 60 -4.02 15.15 -9.42
CA VAL A 60 -4.49 16.49 -9.03
C VAL A 60 -4.67 16.62 -7.52
N ASN A 61 -5.11 15.57 -6.84
CA ASN A 61 -5.34 15.60 -5.39
C ASN A 61 -4.07 15.37 -4.56
N LEU A 62 -3.11 14.61 -5.08
CA LEU A 62 -1.96 14.13 -4.33
C LEU A 62 -0.65 14.86 -4.68
N ILE A 63 -0.60 15.63 -5.76
CA ILE A 63 0.61 16.34 -6.19
C ILE A 63 0.42 17.85 -5.99
N PRO A 64 0.79 18.39 -4.82
CA PRO A 64 0.70 19.83 -4.58
C PRO A 64 1.73 20.63 -5.38
N PHE A 65 2.87 20.01 -5.71
CA PHE A 65 3.96 20.62 -6.46
C PHE A 65 4.49 19.65 -7.53
N PRO A 66 4.70 20.07 -8.79
CA PRO A 66 5.06 19.17 -9.88
C PRO A 66 6.32 18.33 -9.64
N ARG A 67 7.27 18.81 -8.83
CA ARG A 67 8.51 18.08 -8.49
C ARG A 67 8.34 17.07 -7.35
N LEU A 68 7.24 17.12 -6.61
CA LEU A 68 6.94 16.25 -5.47
C LEU A 68 5.87 15.22 -5.84
N HIS A 69 6.17 14.39 -6.83
CA HIS A 69 5.26 13.39 -7.41
C HIS A 69 5.64 11.94 -7.04
N PHE A 70 6.40 11.75 -5.97
CA PHE A 70 6.84 10.44 -5.49
C PHE A 70 5.98 9.98 -4.31
N PHE A 71 5.35 8.82 -4.46
CA PHE A 71 4.44 8.27 -3.46
C PHE A 71 5.08 7.11 -2.71
N MET A 72 4.94 7.16 -1.39
CA MET A 72 5.12 5.99 -0.53
C MET A 72 3.81 5.19 -0.52
N ILE A 73 3.89 3.91 -0.85
CA ILE A 73 2.72 3.02 -0.89
C ILE A 73 2.71 2.12 0.33
N GLY A 74 1.53 1.87 0.87
CA GLY A 74 1.27 0.83 1.86
C GLY A 74 0.14 -0.09 1.40
N PHE A 75 0.14 -1.32 1.92
CA PHE A 75 -0.94 -2.27 1.70
C PHE A 75 -1.44 -2.82 3.03
N ALA A 76 -2.77 -2.92 3.15
CA ALA A 76 -3.44 -3.62 4.22
C ALA A 76 -4.61 -4.43 3.64
N PRO A 77 -4.90 -5.63 4.19
CA PRO A 77 -4.25 -6.26 5.33
C PRO A 77 -2.97 -7.02 4.97
N LEU A 78 -1.96 -6.94 5.83
CA LEU A 78 -0.77 -7.81 5.79
C LEU A 78 -0.87 -8.85 6.91
N THR A 79 -1.41 -10.01 6.57
CA THR A 79 -1.62 -11.12 7.50
C THR A 79 -0.94 -12.38 6.97
N SER A 80 -0.29 -13.12 7.87
CA SER A 80 0.28 -14.42 7.53
C SER A 80 -0.84 -15.40 7.12
N ARG A 81 -0.53 -16.34 6.22
CA ARG A 81 -1.50 -17.33 5.72
C ARG A 81 -2.16 -18.13 6.85
N GLY A 82 -1.40 -18.44 7.91
CA GLY A 82 -1.91 -19.18 9.07
C GLY A 82 -2.82 -18.36 10.00
N SER A 83 -2.74 -17.03 9.96
CA SER A 83 -3.55 -16.16 10.83
C SER A 83 -4.74 -15.51 10.12
N GLN A 84 -4.84 -15.63 8.79
CA GLN A 84 -5.94 -15.05 8.01
C GLN A 84 -7.32 -15.53 8.45
N GLN A 85 -7.49 -16.82 8.74
CA GLN A 85 -8.80 -17.38 9.11
C GLN A 85 -9.28 -16.94 10.50
N TYR A 86 -8.36 -16.50 11.36
CA TYR A 86 -8.65 -16.17 12.76
C TYR A 86 -8.80 -14.66 13.00
N ARG A 87 -8.61 -13.83 11.97
CA ARG A 87 -8.63 -12.37 12.10
C ARG A 87 -9.84 -11.80 11.38
N ALA A 88 -10.86 -11.43 12.15
CA ALA A 88 -11.91 -10.54 11.66
C ALA A 88 -11.30 -9.15 11.48
N LEU A 89 -11.33 -8.62 10.25
CA LEU A 89 -10.77 -7.32 9.92
C LEU A 89 -11.92 -6.32 9.73
N THR A 90 -11.89 -5.27 10.53
CA THR A 90 -12.83 -4.15 10.43
C THR A 90 -12.21 -2.97 9.67
N VAL A 91 -13.04 -2.09 9.12
CA VAL A 91 -12.56 -0.88 8.42
C VAL A 91 -11.63 -0.02 9.28
N PRO A 92 -11.91 0.25 10.57
CA PRO A 92 -11.00 0.99 11.44
C PRO A 92 -9.63 0.32 11.58
N GLU A 93 -9.59 -1.00 11.75
CA GLU A 93 -8.33 -1.75 11.88
C GLU A 93 -7.52 -1.74 10.59
N LEU A 94 -8.18 -1.87 9.43
CA LEU A 94 -7.53 -1.75 8.12
C LEU A 94 -6.94 -0.35 7.93
N THR A 95 -7.70 0.68 8.31
CA THR A 95 -7.26 2.07 8.21
C THR A 95 -6.04 2.31 9.11
N GLN A 96 -6.08 1.81 10.34
CA GLN A 96 -4.94 1.94 11.27
C GLN A 96 -3.69 1.23 10.74
N GLN A 97 -3.85 0.03 10.18
CA GLN A 97 -2.74 -0.70 9.56
C GLN A 97 -2.14 0.04 8.37
N GLN A 98 -2.95 0.72 7.56
CA GLN A 98 -2.46 1.42 6.38
C GLN A 98 -1.46 2.55 6.72
N PHE A 99 -1.55 3.13 7.92
CA PHE A 99 -0.63 4.17 8.40
C PHE A 99 0.47 3.64 9.32
N ASP A 100 0.54 2.32 9.56
CA ASP A 100 1.66 1.72 10.30
C ASP A 100 2.91 1.71 9.42
N ALA A 101 4.02 2.22 9.95
CA ALA A 101 5.32 2.24 9.27
C ALA A 101 5.76 0.84 8.80
N LYS A 102 5.34 -0.22 9.51
CA LYS A 102 5.68 -1.61 9.17
C LYS A 102 4.99 -2.13 7.91
N ASN A 103 3.96 -1.44 7.43
CA ASN A 103 3.18 -1.85 6.27
C ASN A 103 3.52 -1.01 5.02
N MET A 104 4.48 -0.08 5.15
CA MET A 104 4.97 0.72 4.04
C MET A 104 5.93 -0.10 3.17
N MET A 105 5.77 0.00 1.85
CA MET A 105 6.57 -0.70 0.84
C MET A 105 7.83 0.09 0.42
N CYS A 106 8.20 1.10 1.19
CA CYS A 106 9.40 1.92 0.99
C CYS A 106 10.15 2.00 2.33
N ALA A 107 11.48 1.90 2.34
CA ALA A 107 12.28 1.91 3.56
C ALA A 107 12.43 3.34 4.13
N ALA A 108 11.31 3.91 4.56
CA ALA A 108 11.27 5.20 5.22
C ALA A 108 10.15 5.22 6.26
N ASP A 109 10.46 5.73 7.45
CA ASP A 109 9.47 5.85 8.52
C ASP A 109 8.63 7.12 8.31
N PRO A 110 7.31 7.02 8.06
CA PRO A 110 6.44 8.18 7.87
C PRO A 110 6.38 9.09 9.10
N ARG A 111 6.74 8.61 10.29
CA ARG A 111 6.74 9.38 11.55
C ARG A 111 7.87 10.39 11.65
N HIS A 112 8.95 10.22 10.88
CA HIS A 112 10.03 11.20 10.81
C HIS A 112 9.72 12.38 9.88
N GLY A 113 8.56 12.36 9.21
CA GLY A 113 8.12 13.40 8.29
C GLY A 113 6.69 13.84 8.56
N ARG A 114 6.08 14.45 7.55
CA ARG A 114 4.66 14.82 7.54
C ARG A 114 4.06 14.43 6.19
N TYR A 115 2.83 13.95 6.20
CA TYR A 115 2.06 13.74 4.98
C TYR A 115 1.62 15.09 4.43
N LEU A 116 1.99 15.39 3.17
CA LEU A 116 1.43 16.53 2.45
C LEU A 116 0.01 16.22 1.96
N THR A 117 -0.16 15.00 1.45
CA THR A 117 -1.40 14.47 0.89
C THR A 117 -1.45 12.96 1.13
N ALA A 118 -2.63 12.37 1.21
CA ALA A 118 -2.82 10.93 1.35
C ALA A 118 -4.10 10.47 0.65
N ALA A 119 -4.08 9.25 0.11
CA ALA A 119 -5.25 8.57 -0.41
C ALA A 119 -5.31 7.14 0.13
N CYS A 120 -6.53 6.66 0.38
CA CYS A 120 -6.79 5.28 0.77
C CYS A 120 -7.81 4.67 -0.18
N MET A 121 -7.46 3.52 -0.75
CA MET A 121 -8.29 2.79 -1.71
C MET A 121 -8.89 1.56 -1.03
N PHE A 122 -10.15 1.64 -0.61
CA PHE A 122 -10.85 0.52 0.02
C PHE A 122 -11.51 -0.38 -1.03
N ARG A 123 -11.46 -1.69 -0.80
CA ARG A 123 -12.05 -2.72 -1.67
C ARG A 123 -12.90 -3.66 -0.83
N GLY A 124 -14.14 -3.88 -1.25
CA GLY A 124 -15.12 -4.68 -0.50
C GLY A 124 -16.53 -4.10 -0.66
N ARG A 125 -17.51 -4.72 -0.01
CA ARG A 125 -18.85 -4.17 0.18
C ARG A 125 -18.98 -3.62 1.60
#